data_AF-A0A1Y6L0V6-F1
#
_entry.id   AF-A0A1Y6L0V6-F1
#
_cell.length_a   1.000
_cell.length_b   1.000
_cell.length_c   1.000
_cell.angle_alpha   90.00
_cell.angle_beta   90.00
_cell.angle_gamma   90.00
#
_symmetry.space_group_name_H-M   'P 1'
#
loop_
_entity.id
_entity.type
_entity.pdbx_description
1 polymer ?
#
loop_
_entity_poly.entity_id
_entity_poly.type
_entity_poly.pdbx_seq_one_letter_code
_entity_poly.pdbx_strand_id
1 'polypeptide(L)'
;MKVILFLLLGCAFLSGCVSDNAIYADYGKWACYKEQPKVQSLFWPSVINFDFNQSNIAESEEIKLSQAVKVLKEYSSFNLAVIGATDPEGTPEYNDALSLRRATAVSQYLQRQGIARSRLVLIGTGENELFINTDDQKKNRANRRTQLILLDAKHNPVDIYFNKLALPSEPLIMNKVNSL
;
A
#
# COMPACT_ATOMS: atom_id res chain seq x y z
N MET A 1 8.47 23.77 58.24
CA MET A 1 8.48 24.48 56.94
C MET A 1 9.41 23.74 55.98
N LYS A 2 8.83 23.15 54.90
CA LYS A 2 9.37 22.66 53.59
C LYS A 2 10.73 21.92 53.60
N VAL A 3 10.90 20.60 53.39
CA VAL A 3 10.29 19.50 52.59
C VAL A 3 10.64 19.50 51.09
N ILE A 4 11.18 18.33 50.63
CA ILE A 4 11.33 17.74 49.26
C ILE A 4 12.55 18.20 48.44
N LEU A 5 13.50 17.35 48.00
CA LEU A 5 13.54 16.01 47.35
C LEU A 5 13.69 16.10 45.81
N PHE A 6 14.76 15.44 45.31
CA PHE A 6 15.22 15.11 43.94
C PHE A 6 14.30 15.37 42.74
N LEU A 7 14.90 15.73 41.58
CA LEU A 7 14.78 14.92 40.34
C LEU A 7 15.66 15.43 39.17
N LEU A 8 16.39 14.49 38.59
CA LEU A 8 17.01 14.54 37.27
C LEU A 8 15.94 14.66 36.17
N LEU A 9 16.09 15.62 35.26
CA LEU A 9 15.57 15.55 33.88
C LEU A 9 16.78 15.90 33.00
N GLY A 10 17.40 14.99 32.25
CA GLY A 10 16.75 14.10 31.30
C GLY A 10 16.62 14.83 29.96
N CYS A 11 17.73 15.18 29.31
CA CYS A 11 17.68 15.59 27.90
C CYS A 11 17.48 14.33 27.09
N ALA A 12 16.20 14.00 26.89
CA ALA A 12 15.76 12.83 26.15
C ALA A 12 16.23 12.92 24.70
N PHE A 13 16.78 11.79 24.24
CA PHE A 13 16.97 11.35 22.87
C PHE A 13 16.00 12.01 21.87
N LEU A 14 16.52 12.88 21.00
CA LEU A 14 15.92 13.16 19.70
C LEU A 14 16.60 12.29 18.65
N SER A 15 16.43 10.97 18.77
CA SER A 15 16.56 10.07 17.62
C SER A 15 15.20 9.99 16.93
N GLY A 16 14.80 11.07 16.27
CA GLY A 16 13.70 11.07 15.33
C GLY A 16 14.27 10.94 13.93
N CYS A 17 14.04 9.82 13.26
CA CYS A 17 14.32 9.68 11.84
C CYS A 17 13.42 10.65 11.06
N VAL A 18 14.01 11.58 10.34
CA VAL A 18 13.31 12.42 9.36
C VAL A 18 13.57 11.83 7.97
N SER A 19 12.50 11.60 7.21
CA SER A 19 12.51 11.22 5.80
C SER A 19 12.11 12.45 5.00
N ASP A 20 13.02 13.00 4.21
CA ASP A 20 12.90 14.31 3.54
C ASP A 20 12.09 14.30 2.22
N ASN A 21 11.28 13.28 1.96
CA ASN A 21 10.39 13.26 0.79
C ASN A 21 8.98 13.73 1.17
N ALA A 22 8.46 14.75 0.51
CA ALA A 22 7.23 15.46 0.91
C ALA A 22 5.95 14.62 0.97
N ILE A 23 5.88 13.48 0.26
CA ILE A 23 4.78 12.50 0.42
C ILE A 23 4.99 11.64 1.67
N TYR A 24 6.25 11.29 1.99
CA TYR A 24 6.65 10.52 3.18
C TYR A 24 6.78 11.34 4.46
N ALA A 25 6.81 12.68 4.40
CA ALA A 25 6.87 13.52 5.59
C ALA A 25 5.66 13.32 6.50
N ASP A 26 4.49 13.02 5.92
CA ASP A 26 3.30 12.66 6.70
C ASP A 26 3.41 11.21 7.20
N TYR A 27 3.85 10.24 6.36
CA TYR A 27 4.06 8.84 6.75
C TYR A 27 5.13 8.62 7.83
N GLY A 28 6.22 9.40 7.84
CA GLY A 28 7.32 9.31 8.80
C GLY A 28 6.90 9.66 10.23
N LYS A 29 5.84 10.47 10.38
CA LYS A 29 5.25 10.79 11.68
C LYS A 29 4.50 9.61 12.32
N TRP A 30 4.06 8.63 11.52
CA TRP A 30 3.33 7.44 11.97
C TRP A 30 4.24 6.32 12.50
N ALA A 31 5.55 6.38 12.19
CA ALA A 31 6.54 5.46 12.77
C ALA A 31 6.63 5.56 14.31
N CYS A 32 5.96 6.55 14.92
CA CYS A 32 5.92 6.78 16.37
C CYS A 32 4.61 6.33 17.06
N TYR A 33 3.62 5.75 16.37
CA TYR A 33 2.35 5.34 16.99
C TYR A 33 2.44 3.95 17.63
N LYS A 34 2.22 3.86 18.94
CA LYS A 34 2.49 2.67 19.77
C LYS A 34 1.47 1.52 19.66
N GLU A 35 0.26 1.75 19.15
CA GLU A 35 -0.75 0.70 18.95
C GLU A 35 -1.53 0.94 17.66
N GLN A 36 -1.12 0.28 16.58
CA GLN A 36 -1.84 0.27 15.31
C GLN A 36 -2.98 -0.76 15.36
N PRO A 37 -4.17 -0.47 14.79
CA PRO A 37 -5.20 -1.50 14.61
C PRO A 37 -4.60 -2.65 13.80
N LYS A 38 -4.74 -3.88 14.29
CA LYS A 38 -4.12 -5.06 13.67
C LYS A 38 -5.15 -5.79 12.84
N VAL A 39 -4.89 -5.94 11.54
CA VAL A 39 -5.67 -6.81 10.67
C VAL A 39 -4.99 -8.16 10.58
N GLN A 40 -5.70 -9.19 10.99
CA GLN A 40 -5.28 -10.56 10.72
C GLN A 40 -5.86 -10.96 9.38
N SER A 41 -5.01 -10.97 8.36
CA SER A 41 -5.34 -11.53 7.05
C SER A 41 -4.23 -12.50 6.65
N LEU A 42 -4.62 -13.65 6.11
CA LEU A 42 -3.66 -14.60 5.54
C LEU A 42 -3.03 -14.05 4.25
N PHE A 43 -3.69 -13.10 3.58
CA PHE A 43 -3.23 -12.56 2.30
C PHE A 43 -3.74 -11.13 2.07
N TRP A 44 -2.84 -10.15 1.98
CA TRP A 44 -3.12 -8.80 1.50
C TRP A 44 -2.27 -8.49 0.27
N PRO A 45 -2.89 -8.20 -0.89
CA PRO A 45 -2.16 -7.77 -2.07
C PRO A 45 -1.79 -6.28 -1.95
N SER A 46 -0.60 -5.98 -1.46
CA SER A 46 -0.14 -4.59 -1.35
C SER A 46 0.07 -3.90 -2.70
N VAL A 47 0.17 -4.66 -3.80
CA VAL A 47 0.52 -4.15 -5.14
C VAL A 47 -0.28 -4.84 -6.25
N ILE A 48 -0.80 -4.01 -7.15
CA ILE A 48 -1.38 -4.39 -8.46
C ILE A 48 -0.46 -3.90 -9.57
N ASN A 49 -0.05 -4.78 -10.48
CA ASN A 49 0.87 -4.42 -11.57
C ASN A 49 0.14 -4.08 -12.87
N PHE A 50 0.77 -3.27 -13.70
CA PHE A 50 0.30 -2.91 -15.02
C PHE A 50 1.36 -3.14 -16.09
N ASP A 51 0.89 -3.45 -17.28
CA ASP A 51 1.75 -3.51 -18.45
C ASP A 51 2.11 -2.10 -18.93
N PHE A 52 3.12 -2.05 -19.80
CA PHE A 52 3.67 -0.79 -20.27
C PHE A 52 2.58 0.05 -20.95
N ASN A 53 2.49 1.32 -20.57
CA ASN A 53 1.53 2.27 -21.11
C ASN A 53 0.03 1.87 -20.94
N GLN A 54 -0.26 0.96 -20.03
CA GLN A 54 -1.61 0.44 -19.82
C GLN A 54 -2.19 0.80 -18.46
N SER A 55 -3.52 0.88 -18.41
CA SER A 55 -4.32 0.98 -17.18
C SER A 55 -5.42 -0.08 -17.08
N ASN A 56 -5.52 -1.01 -18.04
CA ASN A 56 -6.38 -2.18 -17.89
C ASN A 56 -5.77 -3.15 -16.87
N ILE A 57 -6.63 -3.77 -16.06
CA ILE A 57 -6.21 -4.79 -15.10
C ILE A 57 -6.12 -6.11 -15.84
N ALA A 58 -4.97 -6.80 -15.74
CA ALA A 58 -4.80 -8.14 -16.28
C ALA A 58 -5.53 -9.17 -15.39
N GLU A 59 -6.01 -10.26 -15.97
CA GLU A 59 -6.72 -11.33 -15.26
C GLU A 59 -5.91 -11.89 -14.06
N SER A 60 -4.60 -12.03 -14.23
CA SER A 60 -3.69 -12.47 -13.15
C SER A 60 -3.65 -11.52 -11.95
N GLU A 61 -3.94 -10.23 -12.17
CA GLU A 61 -4.00 -9.20 -11.14
C GLU A 61 -5.42 -9.07 -10.55
N GLU A 62 -6.46 -9.52 -11.26
CA GLU A 62 -7.82 -9.62 -10.70
C GLU A 62 -7.89 -10.64 -9.56
N ILE A 63 -7.11 -11.72 -9.62
CA ILE A 63 -7.00 -12.70 -8.51
C ILE A 63 -6.59 -12.00 -7.22
N LYS A 64 -5.59 -11.10 -7.29
CA LYS A 64 -5.16 -10.28 -6.16
C LYS A 64 -6.29 -9.37 -5.69
N LEU A 65 -6.90 -8.61 -6.59
CA LEU A 65 -8.00 -7.72 -6.24
C LEU A 65 -9.18 -8.46 -5.58
N SER A 66 -9.47 -9.69 -5.99
CA SER A 66 -10.51 -10.52 -5.36
C SER A 66 -10.19 -10.81 -3.88
N GLN A 67 -8.91 -10.98 -3.52
CA GLN A 67 -8.48 -11.16 -2.14
C GLN A 67 -8.59 -9.85 -1.35
N ALA A 68 -8.23 -8.71 -1.93
CA ALA A 68 -8.47 -7.40 -1.31
C ALA A 68 -9.96 -7.17 -1.03
N VAL A 69 -10.85 -7.54 -1.96
CA VAL A 69 -12.31 -7.45 -1.78
C VAL A 69 -12.78 -8.26 -0.58
N LYS A 70 -12.27 -9.49 -0.38
CA LYS A 70 -12.63 -10.31 0.79
C LYS A 70 -12.29 -9.58 2.09
N VAL A 71 -11.06 -9.08 2.20
CA VAL A 71 -10.61 -8.31 3.38
C VAL A 71 -11.44 -7.05 3.58
N LEU A 72 -11.71 -6.27 2.53
CA LEU A 72 -12.50 -5.04 2.64
C LEU A 72 -13.96 -5.28 2.98
N LYS A 73 -14.52 -6.45 2.64
CA LYS A 73 -15.88 -6.85 3.06
C LYS A 73 -15.92 -7.32 4.50
N GLU A 74 -14.93 -8.10 4.92
CA GLU A 74 -14.79 -8.58 6.29
C GLU A 74 -14.58 -7.41 7.28
N TYR A 75 -13.71 -6.47 6.91
CA TYR A 75 -13.39 -5.29 7.71
C TYR A 75 -14.04 -4.04 7.11
N SER A 76 -15.37 -3.95 7.23
CA SER A 76 -16.18 -2.89 6.62
C SER A 76 -15.93 -1.49 7.16
N SER A 77 -15.32 -1.37 8.34
CA SER A 77 -14.93 -0.09 8.97
C SER A 77 -13.65 0.53 8.42
N PHE A 78 -12.84 -0.23 7.65
CA PHE A 78 -11.60 0.29 7.07
C PHE A 78 -11.83 0.97 5.73
N ASN A 79 -10.98 1.93 5.45
CA ASN A 79 -10.88 2.59 4.16
C ASN A 79 -9.65 2.04 3.41
N LEU A 80 -9.51 2.44 2.15
CA LEU A 80 -8.41 2.03 1.30
C LEU A 80 -7.87 3.24 0.53
N ALA A 81 -6.57 3.50 0.67
CA ALA A 81 -5.85 4.33 -0.29
C ALA A 81 -5.37 3.46 -1.47
N VAL A 82 -5.64 3.97 -2.67
CA VAL A 82 -5.32 3.38 -3.97
C VAL A 82 -4.39 4.35 -4.69
N ILE A 83 -3.10 4.04 -4.69
CA ILE A 83 -2.05 4.98 -5.14
C ILE A 83 -1.42 4.44 -6.42
N GLY A 84 -1.72 5.08 -7.55
CA GLY A 84 -1.15 4.74 -8.84
C GLY A 84 0.21 5.40 -9.06
N ALA A 85 1.14 4.67 -9.67
CA ALA A 85 2.46 5.16 -10.07
C ALA A 85 2.83 4.66 -11.48
N THR A 86 3.83 5.29 -12.09
CA THR A 86 4.41 4.90 -13.39
C THR A 86 5.90 4.62 -13.28
N ASP A 87 6.48 4.05 -14.33
CA ASP A 87 7.90 4.19 -14.63
C ASP A 87 8.17 5.62 -15.17
N PRO A 88 9.44 6.07 -15.22
CA PRO A 88 9.77 7.43 -15.65
C PRO A 88 9.64 7.66 -17.17
N GLU A 89 9.20 6.67 -17.94
CA GLU A 89 9.08 6.80 -19.40
C GLU A 89 7.83 7.57 -19.79
N GLY A 90 8.02 8.76 -20.35
CA GLY A 90 6.95 9.65 -20.79
C GLY A 90 7.19 11.09 -20.35
N THR A 91 6.22 11.97 -20.59
CA THR A 91 6.24 13.30 -19.97
C THR A 91 5.63 13.22 -18.57
N PRO A 92 6.00 14.11 -17.63
CA PRO A 92 5.40 14.15 -16.31
C PRO A 92 3.86 14.27 -16.34
N GLU A 93 3.32 15.11 -17.23
CA GLU A 93 1.86 15.30 -17.36
C GLU A 93 1.17 14.02 -17.84
N TYR A 94 1.84 13.27 -18.72
CA TYR A 94 1.34 11.99 -19.18
C TYR A 94 1.32 10.95 -18.05
N ASN A 95 2.39 10.90 -17.26
CA ASN A 95 2.55 9.98 -16.16
C ASN A 95 1.59 10.27 -15.02
N ASP A 96 1.36 11.54 -14.69
CA ASP A 96 0.34 11.98 -13.74
C ASP A 96 -1.04 11.46 -14.17
N ALA A 97 -1.41 11.68 -15.44
CA ALA A 97 -2.68 11.18 -15.97
C ALA A 97 -2.75 9.65 -15.97
N LEU A 98 -1.70 8.95 -16.38
CA LEU A 98 -1.67 7.48 -16.43
C LEU A 98 -1.75 6.85 -15.04
N SER A 99 -1.02 7.41 -14.07
CA SER A 99 -1.04 6.96 -12.68
C SER A 99 -2.44 7.08 -12.07
N LEU A 100 -3.14 8.20 -12.30
CA LEU A 100 -4.52 8.39 -11.86
C LEU A 100 -5.50 7.44 -12.57
N ARG A 101 -5.31 7.18 -13.87
CA ARG A 101 -6.11 6.17 -14.60
C ARG A 101 -5.97 4.78 -13.99
N ARG A 102 -4.76 4.37 -13.59
CA ARG A 102 -4.50 3.08 -12.93
C ARG A 102 -5.20 2.98 -11.57
N ALA A 103 -5.07 4.01 -10.74
CA ALA A 103 -5.78 4.08 -9.46
C ALA A 103 -7.31 4.03 -9.65
N THR A 104 -7.81 4.72 -10.69
CA THR A 104 -9.23 4.72 -11.06
C THR A 104 -9.70 3.34 -11.52
N ALA A 105 -8.94 2.62 -12.34
CA ALA A 105 -9.28 1.28 -12.80
C ALA A 105 -9.43 0.30 -11.63
N VAL A 106 -8.49 0.34 -10.67
CA VAL A 106 -8.56 -0.46 -9.44
C VAL A 106 -9.78 -0.08 -8.61
N SER A 107 -10.03 1.21 -8.40
CA SER A 107 -11.21 1.67 -7.67
C SER A 107 -12.52 1.22 -8.30
N GLN A 108 -12.64 1.30 -9.63
CA GLN A 108 -13.82 0.86 -10.37
C GLN A 108 -14.02 -0.65 -10.24
N TYR A 109 -12.94 -1.44 -10.29
CA TYR A 109 -13.02 -2.87 -10.03
C TYR A 109 -13.60 -3.15 -8.64
N LEU A 110 -13.04 -2.53 -7.60
CA LEU A 110 -13.50 -2.71 -6.22
C LEU A 110 -14.96 -2.29 -6.03
N GLN A 111 -15.39 -1.21 -6.69
CA GLN A 111 -16.79 -0.75 -6.67
C GLN A 111 -17.74 -1.76 -7.32
N ARG A 112 -17.37 -2.34 -8.48
CA ARG A 112 -18.16 -3.41 -9.11
C ARG A 112 -18.30 -4.63 -8.21
N GLN A 113 -17.33 -4.87 -7.33
CA GLN A 113 -17.36 -5.95 -6.34
C GLN A 113 -18.12 -5.59 -5.05
N GLY A 114 -18.70 -4.39 -4.97
CA GLY A 114 -19.56 -3.94 -3.88
C GLY A 114 -18.85 -3.12 -2.79
N ILE A 115 -17.61 -2.67 -3.01
CA ILE A 115 -16.94 -1.75 -2.09
C ILE A 115 -17.43 -0.32 -2.33
N ALA A 116 -17.96 0.33 -1.30
CA ALA A 116 -18.50 1.69 -1.42
C ALA A 116 -17.42 2.70 -1.86
N ARG A 117 -17.75 3.59 -2.81
CA ARG A 117 -16.85 4.64 -3.31
C ARG A 117 -16.30 5.54 -2.20
N SER A 118 -17.09 5.79 -1.15
CA SER A 118 -16.71 6.61 0.00
C SER A 118 -15.59 6.02 0.84
N ARG A 119 -15.32 4.72 0.72
CA ARG A 119 -14.21 4.03 1.41
C ARG A 119 -12.89 4.08 0.64
N LEU A 120 -12.89 4.64 -0.57
CA LEU A 120 -11.75 4.61 -1.48
C LEU A 120 -11.14 6.01 -1.65
N VAL A 121 -9.86 6.15 -1.35
CA VAL A 121 -9.07 7.35 -1.60
C VAL A 121 -8.15 7.07 -2.78
N LEU A 122 -8.21 7.89 -3.83
CA LEU A 122 -7.43 7.68 -5.06
C LEU A 122 -6.35 8.76 -5.17
N ILE A 123 -5.13 8.33 -5.48
CA ILE A 123 -3.98 9.22 -5.67
C ILE A 123 -3.22 8.76 -6.91
N GLY A 124 -2.83 9.69 -7.78
CA GLY A 124 -1.88 9.45 -8.86
C GLY A 124 -0.59 10.22 -8.56
N THR A 125 0.54 9.55 -8.55
CA THR A 125 1.84 10.16 -8.21
C THR A 125 2.76 10.35 -9.41
N GLY A 126 2.32 9.95 -10.60
CA GLY A 126 3.19 9.89 -11.78
C GLY A 126 4.40 8.99 -11.55
N GLU A 127 5.56 9.45 -12.01
CA GLU A 127 6.87 8.82 -11.82
C GLU A 127 7.56 9.21 -10.51
N ASN A 128 6.96 10.06 -9.68
CA ASN A 128 7.61 10.62 -8.49
C ASN A 128 7.84 9.60 -7.36
N GLU A 129 7.24 8.40 -7.46
CA GLU A 129 7.28 7.35 -6.44
C GLU A 129 7.77 6.01 -7.04
N LEU A 130 9.01 6.01 -7.55
CA LEU A 130 9.64 4.80 -8.07
C LEU A 130 9.90 3.78 -6.95
N PHE A 131 9.41 2.56 -7.11
CA PHE A 131 9.70 1.46 -6.17
C PHE A 131 11.15 0.99 -6.31
N ILE A 132 11.62 0.94 -7.55
CA ILE A 132 12.99 0.63 -7.91
C ILE A 132 13.52 1.85 -8.65
N ASN A 133 14.42 2.57 -7.99
CA ASN A 133 15.23 3.60 -8.61
C ASN A 133 16.52 2.94 -9.10
N THR A 134 16.72 2.88 -10.42
CA THR A 134 17.99 2.43 -11.01
C THR A 134 18.73 3.65 -11.56
N ASP A 135 20.06 3.66 -11.46
CA ASP A 135 20.92 4.79 -11.88
C ASP A 135 20.74 5.20 -13.35
N ASP A 136 20.16 4.31 -14.16
CA ASP A 136 19.90 4.51 -15.59
C ASP A 136 18.43 4.82 -15.91
N GLN A 137 17.58 5.04 -14.90
CA GLN A 137 16.12 5.25 -15.04
C GLN A 137 15.44 4.20 -15.93
N LYS A 138 15.97 2.97 -15.97
CA LYS A 138 15.47 1.94 -16.88
C LYS A 138 14.04 1.54 -16.54
N LYS A 139 13.30 1.25 -17.61
CA LYS A 139 11.96 0.66 -17.60
C LYS A 139 11.90 -0.49 -16.61
N ASN A 140 11.17 -0.33 -15.51
CA ASN A 140 10.99 -1.39 -14.53
C ASN A 140 9.51 -1.67 -14.32
N ARG A 141 9.10 -2.92 -14.57
CA ARG A 141 7.71 -3.35 -14.37
C ARG A 141 7.26 -3.14 -12.94
N ALA A 142 8.17 -3.25 -11.97
CA ALA A 142 7.86 -3.00 -10.56
C ALA A 142 7.44 -1.55 -10.28
N ASN A 143 7.83 -0.59 -11.13
CA ASN A 143 7.39 0.80 -10.99
C ASN A 143 5.97 1.03 -11.54
N ARG A 144 5.53 0.22 -12.51
CA ARG A 144 4.19 0.29 -13.11
C ARG A 144 3.16 -0.39 -12.24
N ARG A 145 2.72 0.31 -11.19
CA ARG A 145 1.92 -0.30 -10.13
C ARG A 145 0.81 0.59 -9.59
N THR A 146 -0.09 -0.03 -8.86
CA THR A 146 -0.97 0.63 -7.89
C THR A 146 -0.77 -0.02 -6.52
N GLN A 147 -0.47 0.79 -5.52
CA GLN A 147 -0.32 0.36 -4.13
C GLN A 147 -1.67 0.42 -3.41
N LEU A 148 -1.90 -0.59 -2.57
CA LEU A 148 -3.10 -0.71 -1.75
C LEU A 148 -2.72 -0.62 -0.27
N ILE A 149 -3.16 0.47 0.37
CA ILE A 149 -2.89 0.74 1.79
C ILE A 149 -4.23 0.76 2.54
N LEU A 150 -4.39 -0.18 3.49
CA LEU A 150 -5.54 -0.16 4.40
C LEU A 150 -5.43 1.02 5.35
N LEU A 151 -6.57 1.67 5.57
CA LEU A 151 -6.69 2.82 6.44
C LEU A 151 -7.76 2.57 7.52
N ASP A 152 -7.54 3.07 8.72
CA ASP A 152 -8.55 3.06 9.77
C ASP A 152 -9.64 4.13 9.53
N ALA A 153 -10.61 4.22 10.45
CA ALA A 153 -11.69 5.21 10.37
C ALA A 153 -11.21 6.67 10.45
N LYS A 154 -9.98 6.90 10.93
CA LYS A 154 -9.32 8.21 11.00
C LYS A 154 -8.38 8.46 9.81
N HIS A 155 -8.35 7.55 8.83
CA HIS A 155 -7.47 7.57 7.66
C HIS A 155 -5.98 7.31 7.96
N ASN A 156 -5.70 6.60 9.05
CA ASN A 156 -4.35 6.22 9.43
C ASN A 156 -3.98 4.88 8.78
N PRO A 157 -2.75 4.69 8.28
CA PRO A 157 -2.31 3.38 7.78
C PRO A 157 -2.45 2.28 8.82
N VAL A 158 -2.90 1.10 8.37
CA VAL A 158 -3.15 -0.07 9.21
C VAL A 158 -2.08 -1.11 8.97
N ASP A 159 -1.46 -1.59 10.04
CA ASP A 159 -0.49 -2.69 9.96
C ASP A 159 -1.20 -4.03 9.75
N ILE A 160 -0.74 -4.78 8.76
CA ILE A 160 -1.25 -6.11 8.43
C ILE A 160 -0.31 -7.15 9.00
N TYR A 161 -0.84 -7.98 9.90
CA TYR A 161 -0.08 -9.05 10.53
C TYR A 161 -0.46 -10.38 9.91
N PHE A 162 0.49 -11.02 9.23
CA PHE A 162 0.32 -12.37 8.72
C PHE A 162 0.48 -13.36 9.87
N ASN A 163 -0.61 -14.03 10.26
CA ASN A 163 -0.51 -15.12 11.23
C ASN A 163 0.16 -16.32 10.55
N LYS A 164 1.44 -16.55 10.85
CA LYS A 164 2.20 -17.70 10.35
C LYS A 164 1.56 -19.05 10.72
N LEU A 165 0.77 -19.11 11.80
CA LEU A 165 0.06 -20.31 12.26
C LEU A 165 -1.24 -20.60 11.48
N ALA A 166 -1.70 -19.67 10.64
CA ALA A 166 -2.87 -19.84 9.77
C ALA A 166 -2.49 -20.26 8.33
N LEU A 167 -1.19 -20.45 8.05
CA LEU A 167 -0.77 -21.10 6.81
C LEU A 167 -1.25 -22.55 6.83
N PRO A 168 -1.92 -23.05 5.77
CA PRO A 168 -2.23 -24.47 5.70
C PRO A 168 -0.95 -25.27 5.91
N SER A 169 -1.01 -26.29 6.76
CA SER A 169 0.13 -27.17 7.07
C SER A 169 0.62 -27.97 5.86
N GLU A 170 -0.09 -27.90 4.74
CA GLU A 170 0.32 -28.53 3.48
C GLU A 170 1.00 -27.50 2.57
N PRO A 171 2.13 -27.88 1.93
CA PRO A 171 2.75 -27.02 0.93
C PRO A 171 1.72 -26.72 -0.16
N LEU A 172 1.59 -25.44 -0.55
CA LEU A 172 0.90 -25.06 -1.76
C LEU A 172 1.47 -25.91 -2.90
N ILE A 173 0.72 -26.92 -3.34
CA ILE A 173 1.06 -27.72 -4.51
C ILE A 173 1.17 -26.71 -5.66
N MET A 174 2.40 -26.33 -6.01
CA MET A 174 2.70 -25.78 -7.32
C MET A 174 2.25 -26.87 -8.28
N ASN A 175 1.08 -26.68 -8.89
CA ASN A 175 0.59 -27.56 -9.93
C ASN A 175 1.73 -27.74 -10.92
N LYS A 176 2.26 -28.96 -10.91
CA LYS A 176 3.15 -29.51 -11.91
C LYS A 176 2.49 -29.18 -13.25
N VAL A 177 3.05 -28.22 -13.98
CA VAL A 177 2.79 -28.11 -15.41
C VAL A 177 3.40 -29.39 -15.97
N ASN A 178 2.54 -30.37 -16.20
CA ASN A 178 2.91 -31.70 -16.64
C ASN A 178 3.58 -31.62 -18.01
N SER A 179 4.68 -32.36 -18.11
CA SER A 179 5.21 -33.04 -19.30
C SER A 179 4.31 -33.01 -20.55
N LEU A 180 4.83 -32.41 -21.61
CA LEU A 180 4.93 -32.98 -22.96
C LEU A 180 6.32 -32.65 -23.51
#